data_AF-A0A0W8G0P7-F1
#
_entry.id   AF-A0A0W8G0P7-F1
#
_cell.length_a   1.000
_cell.length_b   1.000
_cell.length_c   1.000
_cell.angle_alpha   90.00
_cell.angle_beta   90.00
_cell.angle_gamma   90.00
#
_symmetry.space_group_name_H-M   'P 1'
#
loop_
_entity.id
_entity.type
_entity.pdbx_description
1 polymer ?
#
loop_
_entity_poly.entity_id
_entity_poly.type
_entity_poly.pdbx_seq_one_letter_code
_entity_poly.pdbx_strand_id
1 'polypeptide(L)'
;MRSKIIKIFTLIFVLALSSLAQDDCNSTVTIITNNEAANIFVNDSLVAVGTATLEMKPGYYEIVIMESISKWGSEVIKDSLTITECNESIELTFNFRDRTLINSVPDAAVIYKDTLIGYTPILIPLKYENLSLEKTNYRRKNISLPPVTQSQKITLDYIGKENKQPFIETTLFKVLIGSALVLGSTAAYFKLEADKNFDKYTETRNREFLDQTDKFDLYSGLAFGALQLNLGALLYYFLFE
;
A
#
# COMPACT_ATOMS: atom_id res chain seq x y z
N MET A 1 -39.18 -67.87 -32.33
CA MET A 1 -39.54 -66.47 -32.00
C MET A 1 -38.64 -65.85 -30.90
N ARG A 2 -38.30 -66.59 -29.83
CA ARG A 2 -37.41 -66.14 -28.72
C ARG A 2 -36.02 -65.61 -29.14
N SER A 3 -35.37 -66.22 -30.13
CA SER A 3 -34.04 -65.81 -30.59
C SER A 3 -34.01 -64.46 -31.34
N LYS A 4 -35.10 -64.06 -32.01
CA LYS A 4 -35.16 -62.75 -32.70
C LYS A 4 -35.36 -61.58 -31.72
N ILE A 5 -36.06 -61.80 -30.61
CA ILE A 5 -36.27 -60.79 -29.56
C ILE A 5 -34.97 -60.50 -28.80
N ILE A 6 -34.17 -61.53 -28.51
CA ILE A 6 -32.87 -61.38 -27.83
C ILE A 6 -31.89 -60.55 -28.68
N LYS A 7 -31.87 -60.75 -30.01
CA LYS A 7 -31.02 -59.99 -30.93
C LYS A 7 -31.42 -58.51 -31.02
N ILE A 8 -32.71 -58.20 -30.92
CA ILE A 8 -33.20 -56.81 -30.90
C ILE A 8 -32.80 -56.13 -29.59
N PHE A 9 -32.92 -56.83 -28.45
CA PHE A 9 -32.53 -56.28 -27.15
C PHE A 9 -31.01 -56.05 -27.03
N THR A 10 -30.19 -56.93 -27.60
CA THR A 10 -28.73 -56.74 -27.63
C THR A 10 -28.31 -55.59 -28.56
N LEU A 11 -28.99 -55.39 -29.69
CA LEU A 11 -28.71 -54.27 -30.58
C LEU A 11 -29.08 -52.92 -29.94
N ILE A 12 -30.22 -52.84 -29.25
CA ILE A 12 -30.64 -51.64 -28.51
C ILE A 12 -29.69 -51.35 -27.34
N PHE A 13 -29.20 -52.39 -26.64
CA PHE A 13 -28.25 -52.23 -25.54
C PHE A 13 -26.87 -51.72 -26.02
N VAL A 14 -26.40 -52.19 -27.18
CA VAL A 14 -25.14 -51.71 -27.78
C VAL A 14 -25.27 -50.27 -28.30
N LEU A 15 -26.41 -49.91 -28.90
CA LEU A 15 -26.70 -48.53 -29.32
C LEU A 15 -26.86 -47.56 -28.14
N ALA A 16 -27.39 -48.02 -27.01
CA ALA A 16 -27.50 -47.22 -25.78
C ALA A 16 -26.15 -47.05 -25.05
N LEU A 17 -25.23 -48.02 -25.17
CA LEU A 17 -23.89 -47.90 -24.62
C LEU A 17 -23.00 -46.94 -25.44
N SER A 18 -23.20 -46.85 -26.76
CA SER A 18 -22.46 -45.90 -27.59
C SER A 18 -22.83 -44.42 -27.38
N SER A 19 -24.00 -44.13 -26.81
CA SER A 19 -24.38 -42.75 -26.45
C SER A 19 -23.78 -42.24 -25.15
N LEU A 20 -23.13 -43.12 -24.36
CA LEU A 20 -22.48 -42.76 -23.10
C LEU A 20 -20.98 -42.44 -23.26
N ALA A 21 -20.41 -42.65 -24.46
CA ALA A 21 -19.08 -42.19 -24.81
C ALA A 21 -19.19 -40.85 -25.57
N GLN A 22 -19.72 -39.82 -24.91
CA GLN A 22 -19.38 -38.45 -25.30
C GLN A 22 -18.03 -38.17 -24.65
N ASP A 23 -16.97 -38.10 -25.46
CA ASP A 23 -15.73 -37.47 -25.03
C ASP A 23 -16.09 -36.05 -24.57
N ASP A 24 -15.97 -35.80 -23.27
CA ASP A 24 -16.13 -34.45 -22.72
C ASP A 24 -15.08 -33.58 -23.41
N CYS A 25 -15.54 -32.65 -24.26
CA CYS A 25 -14.70 -31.73 -25.01
C CYS A 25 -14.00 -30.77 -24.03
N ASN A 26 -12.86 -31.22 -23.51
CA ASN A 26 -12.01 -30.51 -22.59
C ASN A 26 -10.60 -30.43 -23.18
N SER A 27 -9.90 -29.35 -22.89
CA SER A 27 -8.48 -29.16 -23.16
C SER A 27 -7.75 -28.99 -21.83
N THR A 28 -6.52 -29.47 -21.76
CA THR A 28 -5.69 -29.42 -20.55
C THR A 28 -4.86 -28.16 -20.57
N VAL A 29 -5.08 -27.27 -19.60
CA VAL A 29 -4.33 -26.03 -19.45
C VAL A 29 -3.42 -26.13 -18.23
N THR A 30 -2.11 -26.02 -18.44
CA THR A 30 -1.12 -26.00 -17.36
C THR A 30 -0.62 -24.59 -17.17
N ILE A 31 -0.84 -24.03 -15.99
CA ILE A 31 -0.40 -22.70 -15.56
C ILE A 31 0.78 -22.88 -14.62
N ILE A 32 1.97 -22.43 -15.05
CA ILE A 32 3.23 -22.56 -14.33
C ILE A 32 3.64 -21.20 -13.78
N THR A 33 4.06 -21.17 -12.51
CA THR A 33 4.56 -19.97 -11.84
C THR A 33 5.87 -20.24 -11.09
N ASN A 34 6.76 -19.25 -11.06
CA ASN A 34 7.99 -19.31 -10.25
C ASN A 34 7.76 -19.02 -8.76
N ASN A 35 6.52 -18.75 -8.33
CA ASN A 35 6.15 -18.50 -6.95
C ASN A 35 5.05 -19.46 -6.49
N GLU A 36 5.39 -20.37 -5.57
CA GLU A 36 4.49 -21.39 -5.03
C GLU A 36 3.32 -20.81 -4.20
N ALA A 37 3.44 -19.57 -3.71
CA ALA A 37 2.39 -18.89 -2.95
C ALA A 37 1.47 -18.02 -3.83
N ALA A 38 1.68 -18.01 -5.14
CA ALA A 38 0.89 -17.20 -6.06
C ALA A 38 -0.54 -17.73 -6.19
N ASN A 39 -1.52 -16.84 -6.20
CA ASN A 39 -2.94 -17.18 -6.34
C ASN A 39 -3.33 -17.06 -7.82
N ILE A 40 -3.90 -18.13 -8.39
CA ILE A 40 -4.37 -18.18 -9.78
C ILE A 40 -5.88 -18.00 -9.81
N PHE A 41 -6.33 -17.02 -10.57
CA PHE A 41 -7.74 -16.76 -10.84
C PHE A 41 -8.04 -17.00 -12.32
N VAL A 42 -9.17 -17.65 -12.59
CA VAL A 42 -9.74 -17.78 -13.92
C VAL A 42 -11.16 -17.22 -13.87
N ASN A 43 -11.44 -16.22 -14.71
CA ASN A 43 -12.73 -15.49 -14.71
C ASN A 43 -13.17 -15.09 -13.28
N ASP A 44 -12.30 -14.36 -12.58
CA ASP A 44 -12.48 -13.86 -11.21
C ASP A 44 -12.56 -14.93 -10.09
N SER A 45 -12.52 -16.22 -10.42
CA SER A 45 -12.59 -17.30 -9.44
C SER A 45 -11.20 -17.84 -9.11
N LEU A 46 -10.87 -17.93 -7.81
CA LEU A 46 -9.64 -18.56 -7.35
C LEU A 46 -9.69 -20.06 -7.67
N VAL A 47 -8.82 -20.52 -8.56
CA VAL A 47 -8.77 -21.93 -8.99
C VAL A 47 -7.65 -22.71 -8.31
N ALA A 48 -6.53 -22.05 -7.99
CA ALA A 48 -5.36 -22.71 -7.40
C ALA A 48 -4.40 -21.72 -6.72
N VAL A 49 -3.45 -22.30 -5.96
CA VAL A 49 -2.28 -21.60 -5.42
C VAL A 49 -1.02 -22.34 -5.92
N GLY A 50 -0.04 -21.62 -6.44
CA GLY A 50 1.15 -22.18 -7.08
C GLY A 50 0.90 -22.58 -8.53
N THR A 51 1.52 -23.66 -8.99
CA THR A 51 1.33 -24.22 -10.34
C THR A 51 0.06 -25.09 -10.39
N ALA A 52 -0.70 -25.03 -11.48
CA ALA A 52 -1.97 -25.73 -11.62
C ALA A 52 -2.18 -26.34 -13.01
N THR A 53 -2.90 -27.46 -13.06
CA THR A 53 -3.37 -28.08 -14.31
C THR A 53 -4.89 -28.15 -14.25
N LEU A 54 -5.57 -27.60 -15.25
CA LEU A 54 -7.02 -27.43 -15.31
C LEU A 54 -7.57 -28.07 -16.58
N GLU A 55 -8.72 -28.72 -16.48
CA GLU A 55 -9.50 -29.10 -17.66
C GLU A 55 -10.50 -27.99 -18.00
N MET A 56 -10.43 -27.48 -19.21
CA MET A 56 -11.18 -26.30 -19.65
C MET A 56 -11.86 -26.56 -20.99
N LYS A 57 -13.11 -26.12 -21.12
CA LYS A 57 -13.87 -26.24 -22.37
C LYS A 57 -13.43 -25.17 -23.38
N PRO A 58 -13.74 -25.31 -24.67
CA PRO A 58 -13.57 -24.24 -25.63
C PRO A 58 -14.29 -22.97 -25.18
N GLY A 59 -13.59 -21.83 -25.26
CA GLY A 59 -14.06 -20.57 -24.71
C GLY A 59 -12.95 -19.56 -24.48
N TYR A 60 -13.36 -18.37 -24.07
CA TYR A 60 -12.47 -17.28 -23.66
C TYR A 60 -12.36 -17.22 -22.14
N TYR A 61 -11.15 -17.04 -21.63
CA TYR A 61 -10.83 -17.02 -20.21
C TYR A 61 -9.89 -15.86 -19.89
N GLU A 62 -10.22 -15.07 -18.86
CA GLU A 62 -9.28 -14.14 -18.24
C GLU A 62 -8.50 -14.88 -17.15
N ILE A 63 -7.17 -14.80 -17.23
CA ILE A 63 -6.26 -15.42 -16.28
C ILE A 63 -5.56 -14.31 -15.50
N VAL A 64 -5.69 -14.34 -14.19
CA VAL A 64 -5.02 -13.39 -13.30
C VAL A 64 -4.18 -14.15 -12.29
N ILE A 65 -2.89 -13.86 -12.23
CA ILE A 65 -1.98 -14.45 -11.24
C ILE A 65 -1.49 -13.35 -10.31
N MET A 66 -1.69 -13.57 -9.02
CA MET A 66 -1.35 -12.64 -7.96
C MET A 66 -0.29 -13.22 -7.04
N GLU A 67 0.78 -12.48 -6.79
CA GLU A 67 1.89 -12.94 -5.93
C GLU A 67 1.39 -13.34 -4.52
N SER A 68 0.44 -12.60 -3.98
CA SER A 68 -0.27 -12.93 -2.74
C SER A 68 -1.55 -12.07 -2.62
N ILE A 69 -2.63 -12.66 -2.12
CA ILE A 69 -3.86 -11.93 -1.77
C ILE A 69 -3.76 -11.10 -0.48
N SER A 70 -2.80 -11.40 0.38
CA SER A 70 -2.67 -10.76 1.70
C SER A 70 -1.58 -9.70 1.78
N LYS A 71 -0.66 -9.65 0.79
CA LYS A 71 0.42 -8.67 0.77
C LYS A 71 0.00 -7.41 0.01
N TRP A 72 0.10 -6.28 0.69
CA TRP A 72 -0.03 -4.97 0.04
C TRP A 72 1.10 -4.75 -0.97
N GLY A 73 0.75 -4.26 -2.16
CA GLY A 73 1.72 -4.03 -3.24
C GLY A 73 2.18 -5.30 -3.98
N SER A 74 1.45 -6.40 -3.83
CA SER A 74 1.70 -7.63 -4.59
C SER A 74 1.65 -7.39 -6.09
N GLU A 75 2.57 -8.06 -6.80
CA GLU A 75 2.56 -8.06 -8.26
C GLU A 75 1.34 -8.84 -8.78
N VAL A 76 0.71 -8.29 -9.82
CA VAL A 76 -0.44 -8.89 -10.51
C VAL A 76 -0.08 -9.00 -11.98
N ILE A 77 -0.19 -10.21 -12.52
CA ILE A 77 -0.02 -10.50 -13.94
C ILE A 77 -1.39 -10.87 -14.50
N LYS A 78 -1.80 -10.21 -15.59
CA LYS A 78 -3.06 -10.47 -16.28
C LYS A 78 -2.78 -10.96 -17.68
N ASP A 79 -3.52 -11.97 -18.10
CA ASP A 79 -3.45 -12.54 -19.44
C ASP A 79 -4.82 -13.10 -19.85
N SER A 80 -4.95 -13.52 -21.10
CA SER A 80 -6.16 -14.09 -21.64
C SER A 80 -5.87 -15.35 -22.43
N LEU A 81 -6.73 -16.36 -22.30
CA LEU A 81 -6.65 -17.61 -23.05
C LEU A 81 -7.92 -17.81 -23.86
N THR A 82 -7.77 -18.14 -25.15
CA THR A 82 -8.87 -18.60 -25.99
C THR A 82 -8.60 -20.03 -26.42
N ILE A 83 -9.50 -20.93 -26.08
CA ILE A 83 -9.46 -22.34 -26.46
C ILE A 83 -10.47 -22.54 -27.58
N THR A 84 -10.00 -22.95 -28.77
CA THR A 84 -10.85 -23.16 -29.94
C THR A 84 -11.15 -24.63 -30.21
N GLU A 85 -10.20 -25.52 -29.92
CA GLU A 85 -10.32 -26.96 -30.18
C GLU A 85 -10.36 -27.76 -28.87
N CYS A 86 -10.93 -28.97 -28.94
CA CYS A 86 -10.95 -29.92 -27.82
C CYS A 86 -9.65 -30.73 -27.80
N ASN A 87 -9.27 -31.28 -26.64
CA ASN A 87 -8.10 -32.14 -26.43
C ASN A 87 -6.75 -31.46 -26.73
N GLU A 88 -6.70 -30.14 -26.63
CA GLU A 88 -5.43 -29.41 -26.70
C GLU A 88 -4.71 -29.46 -25.35
N SER A 89 -3.38 -29.42 -25.38
CA SER A 89 -2.56 -29.23 -24.19
C SER A 89 -1.87 -27.88 -24.30
N ILE A 90 -2.27 -26.94 -23.44
CA ILE A 90 -1.80 -25.54 -23.47
C ILE A 90 -0.99 -25.27 -22.21
N GLU A 91 0.19 -24.69 -22.37
CA GLU A 91 1.07 -24.31 -21.27
C GLU A 91 1.23 -22.79 -21.22
N LEU A 92 0.95 -22.21 -20.05
CA LEU A 92 1.10 -20.78 -19.78
C LEU A 92 2.09 -20.60 -18.63
N THR A 93 3.18 -19.87 -18.89
CA THR A 93 4.22 -19.62 -17.90
C THR A 93 4.20 -18.16 -17.45
N PHE A 94 4.13 -17.95 -16.13
CA PHE A 94 4.09 -16.64 -15.50
C PHE A 94 5.22 -16.49 -14.49
N ASN A 95 6.03 -15.45 -14.64
CA ASN A 95 7.19 -15.23 -13.76
C ASN A 95 7.07 -13.91 -13.02
N PHE A 96 7.05 -13.97 -11.69
CA PHE A 96 7.18 -12.82 -10.81
C PHE A 96 8.62 -12.31 -10.81
N ARG A 97 8.78 -10.99 -10.72
CA ARG A 97 10.11 -10.38 -10.64
C ARG A 97 10.71 -10.65 -9.26
N ASP A 98 11.93 -11.16 -9.23
CA ASP A 98 12.68 -11.28 -7.98
C ASP A 98 12.94 -9.90 -7.39
N ARG A 99 12.59 -9.75 -6.11
CA ARG A 99 12.76 -8.52 -5.34
C ARG A 99 13.44 -8.86 -4.03
N THR A 100 14.14 -7.88 -3.48
CA THR A 100 14.71 -7.98 -2.14
C THR A 100 14.32 -6.77 -1.31
N LEU A 101 14.10 -6.99 -0.01
CA LEU A 101 13.82 -5.93 0.94
C LEU A 101 15.15 -5.31 1.37
N ILE A 102 15.31 -4.02 1.10
CA ILE A 102 16.43 -3.24 1.58
C ILE A 102 15.98 -2.45 2.79
N ASN A 103 16.62 -2.72 3.92
CA ASN A 103 16.34 -2.06 5.19
C ASN A 103 17.64 -1.46 5.73
N SER A 104 17.60 -0.23 6.25
CA SER A 104 18.77 0.41 6.84
C SER A 104 18.44 1.09 8.16
N VAL A 105 19.48 1.34 8.96
CA VAL A 105 19.37 2.14 10.18
C VAL A 105 20.42 3.24 10.14
N PRO A 106 20.02 4.53 10.14
CA PRO A 106 18.64 5.03 9.98
C PRO A 106 18.07 4.76 8.59
N ASP A 107 16.82 5.15 8.38
CA ASP A 107 16.21 5.17 7.05
C ASP A 107 16.99 6.10 6.12
N ALA A 108 17.27 5.61 4.91
CA ALA A 108 18.13 6.27 3.95
C ALA A 108 17.53 6.26 2.55
N ALA A 109 17.91 7.26 1.77
CA ALA A 109 17.63 7.30 0.34
C ALA A 109 18.37 6.17 -0.37
N VAL A 110 17.68 5.45 -1.25
CA VAL A 110 18.25 4.43 -2.12
C VAL A 110 18.42 4.99 -3.51
N ILE A 111 19.65 5.03 -3.99
CA ILE A 111 20.03 5.66 -5.26
C ILE A 111 20.64 4.61 -6.20
N TYR A 112 20.25 4.65 -7.46
CA TYR A 112 20.79 3.82 -8.54
C TYR A 112 21.21 4.72 -9.69
N LYS A 113 22.49 4.68 -10.09
CA LYS A 113 23.03 5.51 -11.18
C LYS A 113 22.57 6.97 -11.09
N ASP A 114 22.79 7.57 -9.92
CA ASP A 114 22.42 8.96 -9.59
C ASP A 114 20.91 9.28 -9.57
N THR A 115 20.04 8.27 -9.70
CA THR A 115 18.59 8.42 -9.61
C THR A 115 18.06 7.92 -8.27
N LEU A 116 17.27 8.75 -7.58
CA LEU A 116 16.54 8.36 -6.37
C LEU A 116 15.47 7.32 -6.73
N ILE A 117 15.58 6.13 -6.18
CA ILE A 117 14.58 5.06 -6.32
C ILE A 117 13.51 5.18 -5.22
N GLY A 118 13.92 5.57 -4.01
CA GLY A 118 13.04 5.73 -2.86
C GLY A 118 13.81 5.78 -1.55
N TYR A 119 13.15 5.41 -0.44
CA TYR A 119 13.73 5.40 0.90
C TYR A 119 13.54 4.03 1.54
N THR A 120 14.50 3.55 2.32
CA THR A 120 14.35 2.33 3.11
C THR A 120 13.31 2.53 4.22
N PRO A 121 12.59 1.47 4.65
CA PRO A 121 12.60 0.12 4.07
C PRO A 121 11.87 0.06 2.72
N ILE A 122 12.48 -0.59 1.72
CA ILE A 122 11.95 -0.65 0.34
C ILE A 122 12.19 -2.01 -0.32
N LEU A 123 11.18 -2.51 -1.05
CA LEU A 123 11.29 -3.69 -1.92
C LEU A 123 11.79 -3.27 -3.30
N ILE A 124 12.97 -3.74 -3.70
CA ILE A 124 13.61 -3.35 -4.96
C ILE A 124 13.83 -4.60 -5.84
N PRO A 125 13.52 -4.54 -7.15
CA PRO A 125 13.83 -5.61 -8.10
C PRO A 125 15.34 -5.89 -8.19
N LEU A 126 15.72 -7.16 -8.31
CA LEU A 126 17.14 -7.57 -8.39
C LEU A 126 17.88 -7.05 -9.63
N LYS A 127 17.18 -6.50 -10.63
CA LYS A 127 17.79 -5.86 -11.81
C LYS A 127 18.65 -4.64 -11.47
N TYR A 128 18.45 -4.03 -10.29
CA TYR A 128 19.20 -2.87 -9.86
C TYR A 128 20.50 -3.32 -9.18
N GLU A 129 21.55 -3.44 -9.98
CA GLU A 129 22.90 -3.75 -9.50
C GLU A 129 23.55 -2.52 -8.83
N ASN A 130 24.30 -2.71 -7.75
CA ASN A 130 25.10 -1.65 -7.10
C ASN A 130 24.31 -0.38 -6.72
N LEU A 131 23.62 -0.42 -5.58
CA LEU A 131 22.86 0.69 -5.02
C LEU A 131 23.73 1.50 -4.04
N SER A 132 23.48 2.80 -3.92
CA SER A 132 24.01 3.63 -2.83
C SER A 132 22.91 4.00 -1.85
N LEU A 133 23.24 3.90 -0.56
CA LEU A 133 22.41 4.37 0.54
C LEU A 133 22.96 5.69 1.07
N GLU A 134 22.08 6.69 1.17
CA GLU A 134 22.44 8.05 1.53
C GLU A 134 21.51 8.64 2.57
N LYS A 135 22.10 9.24 3.60
CA LYS A 135 21.38 9.99 4.63
C LYS A 135 22.23 11.15 5.09
N THR A 136 21.62 12.31 5.28
CA THR A 136 22.27 13.51 5.81
C THR A 136 23.01 13.18 7.11
N ASN A 137 24.27 13.61 7.23
CA ASN A 137 25.15 13.33 8.37
C ASN A 137 25.62 11.87 8.50
N TYR A 138 25.37 11.01 7.52
CA TYR A 138 25.89 9.64 7.47
C TYR A 138 26.80 9.44 6.28
N ARG A 139 27.74 8.50 6.41
CA ARG A 139 28.61 8.08 5.31
C ARG A 139 27.79 7.30 4.28
N ARG A 140 27.93 7.68 3.01
CA ARG A 140 27.37 6.94 1.87
C ARG A 140 27.86 5.49 1.91
N LYS A 141 26.94 4.54 1.75
CA LYS A 141 27.25 3.11 1.74
C LYS A 141 26.76 2.46 0.45
N ASN A 142 27.67 1.80 -0.26
CA ASN A 142 27.33 1.08 -1.49
C ASN A 142 27.03 -0.39 -1.16
N ILE A 143 25.98 -0.93 -1.77
CA ILE A 143 25.55 -2.32 -1.62
C ILE A 143 25.38 -2.96 -3.00
N SER A 144 25.75 -4.22 -3.14
CA SER A 144 25.54 -4.98 -4.37
C SER A 144 24.44 -6.02 -4.16
N LEU A 145 23.57 -6.19 -5.16
CA LEU A 145 22.55 -7.23 -5.21
C LEU A 145 22.99 -8.27 -6.27
N PRO A 146 22.91 -9.59 -6.04
CA PRO A 146 22.69 -10.35 -4.79
C PRO A 146 24.03 -10.78 -4.13
N PRO A 147 24.16 -10.84 -2.77
CA PRO A 147 23.43 -11.80 -1.95
C PRO A 147 23.01 -11.22 -0.58
N VAL A 148 22.15 -10.19 -0.58
CA VAL A 148 21.59 -9.69 0.69
C VAL A 148 20.54 -10.68 1.17
N THR A 149 20.87 -11.47 2.19
CA THR A 149 19.90 -12.29 2.94
C THR A 149 18.72 -11.41 3.29
N GLN A 150 17.48 -11.86 3.00
CA GLN A 150 16.22 -11.09 3.01
C GLN A 150 15.85 -10.31 4.30
N SER A 151 16.74 -10.24 5.30
CA SER A 151 16.49 -9.60 6.60
C SER A 151 17.70 -8.85 7.18
N GLN A 152 18.80 -8.66 6.44
CA GLN A 152 19.94 -7.93 6.98
C GLN A 152 19.69 -6.42 6.97
N LYS A 153 19.55 -5.82 8.16
CA LYS A 153 19.53 -4.36 8.32
C LYS A 153 20.92 -3.79 8.06
N ILE A 154 21.00 -2.86 7.12
CA ILE A 154 22.25 -2.19 6.75
C ILE A 154 22.44 -0.98 7.66
N THR A 155 23.40 -1.04 8.58
CA THR A 155 23.75 0.12 9.40
C THR A 155 24.60 1.11 8.60
N LEU A 156 24.27 2.40 8.70
CA LEU A 156 25.05 3.52 8.17
C LEU A 156 25.90 4.14 9.27
N ASP A 157 27.12 4.53 8.92
CA ASP A 157 28.05 5.14 9.87
C ASP A 157 27.79 6.64 9.96
N TYR A 158 27.48 7.13 11.16
CA TYR A 158 27.26 8.55 11.40
C TYR A 158 28.60 9.31 11.30
N ILE A 159 28.63 10.39 10.52
CA ILE A 159 29.80 11.27 10.32
C ILE A 159 29.52 12.72 10.73
N GLY A 160 28.29 13.04 11.14
CA GLY A 160 27.93 14.37 11.60
C GLY A 160 28.41 14.68 13.01
N LYS A 161 28.13 15.90 13.46
CA LYS A 161 28.16 16.25 14.88
C LYS A 161 26.82 15.86 15.46
N GLU A 162 26.79 14.93 16.40
CA GLU A 162 25.57 14.61 17.14
C GLU A 162 25.02 15.92 17.72
N ASN A 163 23.81 16.32 17.31
CA ASN A 163 23.10 17.37 18.01
C ASN A 163 22.95 16.90 19.44
N LYS A 164 23.58 17.60 20.39
CA LYS A 164 23.75 17.12 21.76
C LYS A 164 22.42 16.90 22.49
N GLN A 165 21.30 17.40 21.96
CA GLN A 165 19.99 17.45 22.62
C GLN A 165 18.87 17.38 21.57
N PRO A 166 17.85 16.50 21.72
CA PRO A 166 16.63 16.53 20.92
C PRO A 166 15.91 17.88 21.01
N PHE A 167 15.23 18.33 19.94
CA PHE A 167 14.50 19.61 19.93
C PHE A 167 13.55 19.78 21.14
N ILE A 168 12.86 18.71 21.55
CA ILE A 168 11.94 18.68 22.71
C ILE A 168 12.63 19.10 24.02
N GLU A 169 13.93 18.87 24.15
CA GLU A 169 14.68 19.21 25.37
C GLU A 169 15.17 20.66 25.36
N THR A 170 15.11 21.34 24.22
CA THR A 170 15.62 22.70 24.05
C THR A 170 14.77 23.74 24.77
N THR A 171 15.39 24.86 25.15
CA THR A 171 14.69 26.03 25.70
C THR A 171 13.67 26.58 24.71
N LEU A 172 13.97 26.55 23.41
CA LEU A 172 13.07 27.05 22.37
C LEU A 172 11.76 26.26 22.35
N PHE A 173 11.81 24.94 22.41
CA PHE A 173 10.60 24.11 22.48
C PHE A 173 9.73 24.46 23.70
N LYS A 174 10.35 24.62 24.88
CA LYS A 174 9.64 25.00 26.11
C LYS A 174 8.96 26.36 25.98
N VAL A 175 9.64 27.32 25.36
CA VAL A 175 9.08 28.66 25.08
C VAL A 175 7.92 28.57 24.10
N LEU A 176 8.03 27.78 23.03
CA LEU A 176 6.96 27.62 22.04
C LEU A 176 5.72 26.96 22.66
N ILE A 177 5.86 25.85 23.38
CA ILE A 177 4.74 25.20 24.08
C ILE A 177 4.12 26.14 25.13
N GLY A 178 4.94 26.80 25.93
CA GLY A 178 4.46 27.73 26.96
C GLY A 178 3.68 28.91 26.36
N SER A 179 4.18 29.49 25.28
CA SER A 179 3.50 30.58 24.57
C SER A 179 2.24 30.10 23.84
N ALA A 180 2.22 28.88 23.27
CA ALA A 180 1.02 28.28 22.70
C ALA A 180 -0.10 28.17 23.76
N LEU A 181 0.24 27.71 24.97
CA LEU A 181 -0.73 27.63 26.08
C LEU A 181 -1.27 29.01 26.48
N VAL A 182 -0.40 30.01 26.60
CA VAL A 182 -0.80 31.38 26.95
C VAL A 182 -1.69 31.99 25.86
N LEU A 183 -1.29 31.86 24.59
CA LEU A 183 -2.04 32.39 23.45
C LEU A 183 -3.41 31.71 23.31
N GLY A 184 -3.47 30.38 23.42
CA GLY A 184 -4.72 29.62 23.40
C GLY A 184 -5.66 30.01 24.54
N SER A 185 -5.13 30.13 25.76
CA SER A 185 -5.91 30.57 26.93
C SER A 185 -6.41 32.01 26.78
N THR A 186 -5.58 32.90 26.22
CA THR A 186 -5.94 34.31 25.97
C THR A 186 -7.03 34.42 24.90
N ALA A 187 -6.90 33.66 23.81
CA ALA A 187 -7.91 33.61 22.76
C ALA A 187 -9.26 33.13 23.30
N ALA A 188 -9.25 32.03 24.07
CA ALA A 188 -10.45 31.49 24.70
C ALA A 188 -11.08 32.48 25.70
N TYR A 189 -10.27 33.10 26.55
CA TYR A 189 -10.74 34.10 27.52
C TYR A 189 -11.48 35.25 26.84
N PHE A 190 -10.86 35.86 25.82
CA PHE A 190 -11.50 36.96 25.11
C PHE A 190 -12.71 36.53 24.30
N LYS A 191 -12.73 35.31 23.75
CA LYS A 191 -13.91 34.80 23.05
C LYS A 191 -15.11 34.69 24.01
N LEU A 192 -14.89 34.12 25.19
CA LEU A 192 -15.92 34.01 26.22
C LEU A 192 -16.44 35.38 26.68
N GLU A 193 -15.57 36.39 26.77
CA GLU A 193 -16.00 37.74 27.14
C GLU A 193 -16.75 38.43 26.00
N ALA A 194 -16.36 38.21 24.74
CA ALA A 194 -17.10 38.70 23.58
C ALA A 194 -18.53 38.14 23.53
N ASP A 195 -18.67 36.82 23.73
CA ASP A 195 -19.95 36.13 23.73
C ASP A 195 -20.88 36.65 24.84
N LYS A 196 -20.37 36.83 26.07
CA LYS A 196 -21.15 37.42 27.17
C LYS A 196 -21.65 38.83 26.86
N ASN A 197 -20.83 39.66 26.22
CA ASN A 197 -21.24 41.01 25.84
C ASN A 197 -22.28 40.96 24.70
N PHE A 198 -22.17 39.99 23.80
CA PHE A 198 -23.13 39.82 22.71
C PHE A 198 -24.50 39.39 23.22
N ASP A 199 -24.52 38.50 24.22
CA ASP A 199 -25.75 38.10 24.92
C ASP A 199 -26.44 39.32 25.55
N LYS A 200 -25.69 40.14 26.30
CA LYS A 200 -26.21 41.40 26.89
C LYS A 200 -26.71 42.37 25.83
N TYR A 201 -26.03 42.49 24.69
CA TYR A 201 -26.51 43.31 23.57
C TYR A 201 -27.84 42.78 23.02
N THR A 202 -27.96 41.47 22.88
CA THR A 202 -29.18 40.83 22.36
C THR A 202 -30.39 41.08 23.27
N GLU A 203 -30.17 41.07 24.59
CA GLU A 203 -31.18 41.37 25.61
C GLU A 203 -31.52 42.87 25.70
N THR A 204 -30.51 43.73 25.78
CA THR A 204 -30.70 45.16 26.12
C THR A 204 -30.81 46.07 24.90
N ARG A 205 -30.34 45.63 23.74
CA ARG A 205 -30.14 46.42 22.52
C ARG A 205 -29.23 47.65 22.71
N ASN A 206 -28.43 47.69 23.79
CA ASN A 206 -27.45 48.74 24.00
C ASN A 206 -26.19 48.48 23.16
N ARG A 207 -25.89 49.39 22.22
CA ARG A 207 -24.74 49.31 21.31
C ARG A 207 -23.39 49.24 22.02
N GLU A 208 -23.26 49.77 23.22
CA GLU A 208 -22.00 49.69 23.97
C GLU A 208 -21.54 48.24 24.18
N PHE A 209 -22.48 47.31 24.41
CA PHE A 209 -22.15 45.90 24.52
C PHE A 209 -21.72 45.28 23.19
N LEU A 210 -22.28 45.74 22.07
CA LEU A 210 -21.85 45.30 20.75
C LEU A 210 -20.42 45.77 20.44
N ASP A 211 -20.09 47.03 20.77
CA ASP A 211 -18.75 47.58 20.58
C ASP A 211 -17.71 46.82 21.42
N GLN A 212 -18.07 46.39 22.64
CA GLN A 212 -17.21 45.54 23.47
C GLN A 212 -17.07 44.12 22.92
N THR A 213 -18.14 43.53 22.38
CA THR A 213 -18.07 42.24 21.69
C THR A 213 -17.06 42.29 20.56
N ASP A 214 -17.16 43.28 19.67
CA ASP A 214 -16.26 43.41 18.53
C ASP A 214 -14.79 43.57 18.96
N LYS A 215 -14.56 44.33 20.03
CA LYS A 215 -13.22 44.51 20.61
C LYS A 215 -12.64 43.20 21.15
N PHE A 216 -13.42 42.43 21.91
CA PHE A 216 -12.95 41.18 22.49
C PHE A 216 -12.81 40.08 21.43
N ASP A 217 -13.71 40.01 20.45
CA ASP A 217 -13.57 39.07 19.33
C ASP A 217 -12.32 39.37 18.50
N LEU A 218 -11.99 40.65 18.29
CA LEU A 218 -10.73 41.04 17.63
C LEU A 218 -9.51 40.55 18.42
N TYR A 219 -9.47 40.77 19.74
CA TYR A 219 -8.35 40.30 20.57
C TYR A 219 -8.26 38.79 20.61
N SER A 220 -9.39 38.09 20.65
CA SER A 220 -9.44 36.64 20.54
C SER A 220 -8.85 36.16 19.21
N GLY A 221 -9.28 36.77 18.10
CA GLY A 221 -8.79 36.47 16.76
C GLY A 221 -7.28 36.72 16.60
N LEU A 222 -6.76 37.83 17.13
CA LEU A 222 -5.32 38.13 17.12
C LEU A 222 -4.52 37.10 17.92
N ALA A 223 -4.96 36.76 19.13
CA ALA A 223 -4.31 35.74 19.95
C ALA A 223 -4.33 34.36 19.28
N PHE A 224 -5.44 33.99 18.64
CA PHE A 224 -5.56 32.75 17.90
C PHE A 224 -4.68 32.72 16.64
N GLY A 225 -4.58 33.83 15.90
CA GLY A 225 -3.67 33.94 14.76
C GLY A 225 -2.20 33.81 15.19
N ALA A 226 -1.81 34.44 16.29
CA ALA A 226 -0.47 34.27 16.87
C ALA A 226 -0.20 32.82 17.31
N LEU A 227 -1.21 32.14 17.87
CA LEU A 227 -1.11 30.70 18.21
C LEU A 227 -0.84 29.85 16.96
N GLN A 228 -1.51 30.12 15.84
CA GLN A 228 -1.29 29.36 14.60
C GLN A 228 0.15 29.51 14.08
N LEU A 229 0.69 30.73 14.10
CA LEU A 229 2.10 30.98 13.73
C LEU A 229 3.06 30.24 14.67
N ASN A 230 2.77 30.26 15.98
CA ASN A 230 3.56 29.55 16.98
C ASN A 230 3.59 28.03 16.73
N LEU A 231 2.42 27.43 16.49
CA LEU A 231 2.32 26.01 16.17
C LEU A 231 3.01 25.67 14.84
N GLY A 232 2.91 26.55 13.84
CA GLY A 232 3.65 26.41 12.58
C GLY A 232 5.16 26.36 12.79
N ALA A 233 5.70 27.27 13.61
CA ALA A 233 7.12 27.25 13.98
C ALA A 233 7.49 25.97 14.73
N LEU A 234 6.66 25.54 15.69
CA LEU A 234 6.89 24.31 16.46
C LEU A 234 6.96 23.07 15.55
N LEU A 235 6.02 22.94 14.62
CA LEU A 235 6.01 21.84 13.65
C LEU A 235 7.22 21.88 12.71
N TYR A 236 7.61 23.07 12.25
CA TYR A 236 8.78 23.22 11.40
C TYR A 236 10.04 22.73 12.11
N TYR A 237 10.31 23.21 13.32
CA TYR A 237 11.50 22.78 14.07
C TYR A 237 11.43 21.31 14.46
N PHE A 238 10.26 20.79 14.82
CA PHE A 238 10.11 19.37 15.15
C PHE A 238 10.40 18.43 13.96
N LEU A 239 10.06 18.83 12.73
CA LEU A 239 10.24 18.01 11.54
C LEU A 239 11.64 18.14 10.92
N PHE A 240 12.27 19.31 11.04
CA PHE A 240 13.48 19.64 10.30
C PHE A 240 14.74 19.82 11.16
N GLU A 241 14.63 19.84 12.49
CA GLU A 241 15.76 19.97 13.43
C GLU A 241 15.91 18.73 14.33
#